data_AF-A0A528CZP5-F1
#
_entry.id   AF-A0A528CZP5-F1
#
_cell.length_a   1.000
_cell.length_b   1.000
_cell.length_c   1.000
_cell.angle_alpha   90.00
_cell.angle_beta   90.00
_cell.angle_gamma   90.00
#
_symmetry.space_group_name_H-M   'P 1'
#
loop_
_entity.id
_entity.type
_entity.pdbx_description
1 polymer ?
#
loop_
_entity_poly.entity_id
_entity_poly.type
_entity_poly.pdbx_seq_one_letter_code
_entity_poly.pdbx_strand_id
1 'polypeptide(L)'
;IVRCAGAADVIAAVNFARENKLLVAVRGGGHNIAGSAVCDGGLMIDLSPMKSVRVDPATRRAWVEPGATLADVDAETQAFELAVPTGINSTTGISGLTLGGGFGWITRK
;
A
#
# COMPACT_ATOMS: atom_id res chain seq x y z
N ILE A 1 -13.65 11.09 2.14
CA ILE A 1 -12.40 10.42 1.70
C ILE A 1 -11.25 11.39 1.92
N VAL A 2 -10.18 10.96 2.57
CA VAL A 2 -8.95 11.76 2.76
C VAL A 2 -7.85 11.12 1.93
N ARG A 3 -7.38 11.82 0.90
CA ARG A 3 -6.27 11.37 0.06
C ARG A 3 -4.98 11.86 0.68
N CYS A 4 -4.27 10.97 1.36
CA CYS A 4 -3.08 11.31 2.12
C CYS A 4 -1.88 11.47 1.19
N ALA A 5 -1.09 12.52 1.38
CA ALA A 5 0.19 12.73 0.71
C ALA A 5 1.37 12.24 1.56
N GLY A 6 1.16 11.97 2.85
CA GLY A 6 2.22 11.54 3.75
C GLY A 6 1.70 11.13 5.13
N ALA A 7 2.64 10.76 6.01
CA ALA A 7 2.31 10.29 7.36
C ALA A 7 1.54 11.33 8.20
N ALA A 8 1.81 12.63 8.03
CA ALA A 8 1.10 13.68 8.75
C ALA A 8 -0.41 13.69 8.44
N ASP A 9 -0.79 13.50 7.17
CA ASP A 9 -2.19 13.41 6.75
C ASP A 9 -2.87 12.16 7.33
N VAL A 10 -2.15 11.02 7.36
CA VAL A 10 -2.65 9.78 7.96
C VAL A 10 -2.91 9.98 9.46
N ILE A 11 -1.97 10.59 10.18
CA ILE A 11 -2.11 10.89 11.61
C ILE A 11 -3.33 11.79 11.84
N ALA A 12 -3.46 12.87 11.05
CA ALA A 12 -4.60 13.78 11.14
C ALA A 12 -5.93 13.06 10.86
N ALA A 13 -5.99 12.23 9.82
CA ALA A 13 -7.19 11.49 9.45
C ALA A 13 -7.62 10.46 10.51
N VAL A 14 -6.66 9.73 11.10
CA VAL A 14 -6.92 8.78 12.19
C VAL A 14 -7.46 9.50 13.43
N ASN A 15 -6.83 10.61 13.83
CA ASN A 15 -7.29 11.40 14.97
C ASN A 15 -8.69 11.99 14.73
N PHE A 16 -8.93 12.55 13.53
CA PHE A 16 -10.23 13.08 13.14
C PHE A 16 -11.32 11.99 13.17
N ALA A 17 -11.04 10.80 12.65
CA ALA A 17 -11.99 9.68 12.69
C ALA A 17 -12.32 9.26 14.13
N ARG A 18 -11.31 9.18 15.00
CA ARG A 18 -11.48 8.86 16.42
C ARG A 18 -12.36 9.90 17.12
N GLU A 19 -12.06 11.18 16.95
CA GLU A 19 -12.77 12.28 17.61
C GLU A 19 -14.23 12.37 17.17
N ASN A 20 -14.51 12.04 15.91
CA ASN A 20 -15.85 12.05 15.33
C ASN A 20 -16.54 10.68 15.33
N LYS A 21 -15.93 9.66 15.96
CA LYS A 21 -16.45 8.27 16.03
C LYS A 21 -16.85 7.70 14.67
N LEU A 22 -16.06 7.98 13.65
CA LEU A 22 -16.31 7.51 12.28
C LEU A 22 -15.77 6.09 12.10
N LEU A 23 -16.54 5.24 11.41
CA LEU A 23 -16.01 3.99 10.87
C LEU A 23 -14.86 4.31 9.91
N VAL A 24 -13.74 3.60 10.02
CA VAL A 24 -12.57 3.83 9.17
C VAL A 24 -12.44 2.72 8.15
N ALA A 25 -12.31 3.09 6.88
CA ALA A 25 -11.80 2.22 5.83
C ALA A 25 -10.41 2.72 5.40
N VAL A 26 -9.50 1.79 5.09
CA VAL A 26 -8.16 2.14 4.59
C VAL A 26 -7.98 1.56 3.20
N ARG A 27 -7.57 2.40 2.25
CA ARG A 27 -7.37 2.02 0.85
C ARG A 27 -5.90 2.20 0.46
N GLY A 28 -5.23 1.08 0.17
CA GLY A 28 -4.02 1.05 -0.66
C GLY A 28 -4.40 0.96 -2.13
N GLY A 29 -4.18 -0.21 -2.75
CA GLY A 29 -4.58 -0.47 -4.15
C GLY A 29 -6.05 -0.85 -4.37
N GLY A 30 -6.83 -1.06 -3.31
CA GLY A 30 -8.28 -1.33 -3.42
C GLY A 30 -8.67 -2.74 -3.94
N HIS A 31 -7.74 -3.70 -3.89
CA HIS A 31 -7.92 -5.05 -4.46
C HIS A 31 -8.57 -6.08 -3.53
N ASN A 32 -8.93 -5.71 -2.29
CA ASN A 32 -9.53 -6.66 -1.35
C ASN A 32 -10.95 -7.03 -1.81
N ILE A 33 -11.16 -8.32 -2.09
CA ILE A 33 -12.42 -8.84 -2.65
C ILE A 33 -13.60 -8.64 -1.70
N ALA A 34 -13.37 -8.63 -0.39
CA ALA A 34 -14.41 -8.39 0.61
C ALA A 34 -14.84 -6.91 0.71
N GLY A 35 -14.25 -6.00 -0.07
CA GLY A 35 -14.67 -4.60 -0.14
C GLY A 35 -14.23 -3.73 1.03
N SER A 36 -13.24 -4.16 1.82
CA SER A 36 -12.77 -3.43 3.03
C SER A 36 -12.14 -2.05 2.78
N ALA A 37 -11.90 -1.69 1.51
CA ALA A 37 -11.32 -0.40 1.12
C ALA A 37 -12.37 0.72 1.02
N VAL A 38 -13.63 0.48 1.38
CA VAL A 38 -14.72 1.47 1.42
C VAL A 38 -15.63 1.22 2.62
N CYS A 39 -16.33 2.26 3.06
CA CYS A 39 -17.33 2.19 4.12
C CYS A 39 -18.43 3.23 3.89
N ASP A 40 -19.66 2.90 4.29
CA ASP A 40 -20.79 3.83 4.28
C ASP A 40 -20.78 4.71 5.54
N GLY A 41 -21.03 6.01 5.36
CA GLY A 41 -21.12 6.97 6.48
C GLY A 41 -19.82 7.17 7.28
N GLY A 42 -18.70 6.60 6.83
CA GLY A 42 -17.41 6.66 7.52
C GLY A 42 -16.35 7.49 6.81
N LEU A 43 -15.11 7.35 7.26
CA LEU A 43 -13.93 7.98 6.69
C LEU A 43 -13.06 6.95 5.98
N MET A 44 -12.94 7.09 4.67
CA MET A 44 -11.89 6.40 3.91
C MET A 44 -10.59 7.18 3.96
N ILE A 45 -9.53 6.54 4.47
CA ILE A 45 -8.15 6.97 4.37
C ILE A 45 -7.58 6.36 3.08
N ASP A 46 -7.46 7.18 2.04
CA ASP A 46 -6.94 6.80 0.72
C ASP A 46 -5.44 7.09 0.65
N LEU A 47 -4.65 6.02 0.66
CA LEU A 47 -3.19 6.05 0.58
C LEU A 47 -2.69 5.99 -0.87
N SER A 48 -3.57 5.84 -1.87
CA SER A 48 -3.20 5.72 -3.28
C SER A 48 -2.29 6.82 -3.85
N PRO A 49 -2.20 8.04 -3.29
CA PRO A 49 -1.18 9.02 -3.73
C PRO A 49 0.25 8.71 -3.22
N MET A 50 0.41 7.98 -2.12
CA MET A 50 1.70 7.67 -1.50
C MET A 50 2.34 6.45 -2.21
N LYS A 51 2.99 6.69 -3.34
CA LYS A 51 3.51 5.64 -4.24
C LYS A 51 5.03 5.55 -4.34
N SER A 52 5.79 6.34 -3.57
CA SER A 52 7.25 6.33 -3.66
C SER A 52 7.82 4.94 -3.33
N VAL A 53 8.78 4.51 -4.15
CA VAL A 53 9.63 3.36 -3.90
C VAL A 53 11.07 3.84 -3.95
N ARG A 54 11.87 3.49 -2.95
CA ARG A 54 13.30 3.78 -2.90
C ARG A 54 14.05 2.49 -2.67
N VAL A 55 15.04 2.21 -3.52
CA VAL A 55 15.89 1.02 -3.41
C VAL A 55 17.33 1.42 -3.06
N ASP A 56 17.91 0.71 -2.10
CA ASP A 56 19.35 0.69 -1.86
C ASP A 56 19.92 -0.63 -2.40
N PRO A 57 20.64 -0.60 -3.54
CA PRO A 57 21.18 -1.81 -4.15
C PRO A 57 22.34 -2.42 -3.36
N ALA A 58 23.06 -1.62 -2.57
CA ALA A 58 24.20 -2.10 -1.78
C ALA A 58 23.72 -2.97 -0.61
N THR A 59 22.64 -2.56 0.06
CA THR A 59 22.05 -3.34 1.16
C THR A 59 20.90 -4.26 0.71
N ARG A 60 20.50 -4.18 -0.57
CA ARG A 60 19.36 -4.90 -1.15
C ARG A 60 18.06 -4.66 -0.38
N ARG A 61 17.78 -3.39 -0.06
CA ARG A 61 16.59 -2.99 0.70
C ARG A 61 15.73 -2.03 -0.11
N ALA A 62 14.41 -2.21 -0.01
CA ALA A 62 13.43 -1.29 -0.57
C ALA A 62 12.61 -0.65 0.55
N TRP A 63 12.33 0.64 0.44
CA TRP A 63 11.35 1.37 1.23
C TRP A 63 10.20 1.72 0.31
N VAL A 64 9.01 1.25 0.64
CA VAL A 64 7.84 1.31 -0.24
C VAL A 64 6.73 2.04 0.50
N GLU A 65 6.19 3.09 -0.10
CA GLU A 65 5.02 3.77 0.43
C GLU A 65 3.73 2.92 0.28
N PRO A 66 2.76 3.10 1.19
CA PRO A 66 1.65 2.16 1.33
C PRO A 66 0.64 2.18 0.17
N GLY A 67 0.64 3.24 -0.66
CA GLY A 67 -0.19 3.36 -1.85
C GLY A 67 0.41 2.76 -3.12
N ALA A 68 1.68 2.35 -3.08
CA ALA A 68 2.35 1.77 -4.23
C ALA A 68 1.67 0.47 -4.67
N THR A 69 1.68 0.23 -5.98
CA THR A 69 1.24 -1.01 -6.61
C THR A 69 2.42 -1.96 -6.78
N LEU A 70 2.15 -3.23 -7.10
CA LEU A 70 3.22 -4.17 -7.41
C LEU A 70 4.03 -3.72 -8.64
N ALA A 71 3.39 -3.07 -9.61
CA ALA A 71 4.07 -2.47 -10.75
C ALA A 71 5.14 -1.45 -10.33
N ASP A 72 4.81 -0.57 -9.36
CA ASP A 72 5.73 0.45 -8.86
C ASP A 72 6.93 -0.20 -8.14
N VAL A 73 6.67 -1.26 -7.36
CA VAL A 73 7.71 -2.02 -6.65
C VAL A 73 8.62 -2.74 -7.64
N ASP A 74 8.05 -3.50 -8.56
CA ASP A 74 8.81 -4.26 -9.55
C ASP A 74 9.64 -3.32 -10.45
N ALA A 75 9.07 -2.21 -10.91
CA ALA A 75 9.78 -1.24 -11.74
C ALA A 75 11.03 -0.68 -11.05
N GLU A 76 10.90 -0.27 -9.79
CA GLU A 76 12.02 0.31 -9.04
C GLU A 76 13.06 -0.76 -8.65
N THR A 77 12.65 -1.95 -8.23
CA THR A 77 13.61 -3.00 -7.86
C THR A 77 14.34 -3.58 -9.07
N GLN A 78 13.64 -3.75 -10.20
CA GLN A 78 14.24 -4.28 -11.43
C GLN A 78 15.24 -3.33 -12.07
N ALA A 79 15.15 -2.01 -11.82
CA ALA A 79 16.19 -1.05 -12.21
C ALA A 79 17.57 -1.38 -11.62
N PHE A 80 17.61 -2.21 -10.56
CA PHE A 80 18.82 -2.68 -9.89
C PHE A 80 19.00 -4.21 -9.94
N GLU A 81 18.30 -4.90 -10.84
CA GLU A 81 18.30 -6.38 -10.95
C GLU A 81 17.87 -7.09 -9.66
N LEU A 82 17.08 -6.41 -8.82
CA LEU A 82 16.53 -6.93 -7.58
C LEU A 82 15.05 -7.29 -7.75
N ALA A 83 14.59 -8.23 -6.93
CA ALA A 83 13.19 -8.60 -6.82
C ALA A 83 12.86 -8.98 -5.38
N VAL A 84 11.61 -8.81 -4.99
CA VAL A 84 11.05 -9.26 -3.71
C VAL A 84 9.79 -10.08 -3.99
N PRO A 85 9.54 -11.20 -3.28
CA PRO A 85 8.30 -11.95 -3.46
C PRO A 85 7.08 -11.06 -3.19
N THR A 86 6.24 -10.88 -4.20
CA THR A 86 4.95 -10.18 -4.11
C THR A 86 3.85 -11.03 -4.78
N GLY A 87 2.72 -10.40 -5.12
CA GLY A 87 1.64 -11.03 -5.87
C GLY A 87 1.90 -11.20 -7.36
N ILE A 88 0.85 -11.60 -8.08
CA ILE A 88 0.91 -11.85 -9.53
C ILE A 88 0.44 -10.63 -10.33
N ASN A 89 -0.53 -9.87 -9.82
CA ASN A 89 -1.20 -8.80 -10.57
C ASN A 89 -0.60 -7.43 -10.24
N SER A 90 -0.01 -6.78 -11.25
CA SER A 90 0.67 -5.49 -11.20
C SER A 90 -0.14 -4.36 -10.57
N THR A 91 -1.48 -4.36 -10.68
CA THR A 91 -2.34 -3.30 -10.11
C THR A 91 -2.65 -3.49 -8.62
N THR A 92 -2.27 -4.64 -8.05
CA THR A 92 -2.49 -4.91 -6.63
C THR A 92 -1.68 -3.94 -5.78
N GLY A 93 -2.29 -3.40 -4.72
CA GLY A 93 -1.58 -2.54 -3.77
C GLY A 93 -0.66 -3.34 -2.85
N ILE A 94 0.56 -2.86 -2.66
CA ILE A 94 1.60 -3.56 -1.89
C ILE A 94 1.22 -3.76 -0.42
N SER A 95 0.65 -2.74 0.22
CA SER A 95 0.34 -2.74 1.66
C SER A 95 -0.71 -3.80 2.01
N GLY A 96 -1.84 -3.80 1.28
CA GLY A 96 -2.91 -4.77 1.50
C GLY A 96 -2.47 -6.21 1.24
N LEU A 97 -1.61 -6.43 0.23
CA LEU A 97 -1.08 -7.75 -0.08
C LEU A 97 -0.11 -8.25 1.01
N THR A 98 0.87 -7.43 1.37
CA THR A 98 1.95 -7.83 2.30
C THR A 98 1.44 -8.00 3.73
N LEU A 99 0.51 -7.16 4.18
CA LEU A 99 -0.12 -7.33 5.50
C LEU A 99 -1.00 -8.59 5.59
N GLY A 100 -1.45 -9.12 4.44
CA GLY A 100 -2.12 -10.43 4.34
C GLY A 100 -1.18 -11.61 4.09
N GLY A 101 0.13 -11.38 4.06
CA GLY A 101 1.16 -12.36 3.66
C GLY A 101 1.70 -12.08 2.26
N GLY A 102 0.94 -12.46 1.24
CA GLY A 102 1.31 -12.26 -0.16
C GLY A 102 2.16 -13.39 -0.74
N PHE A 103 1.77 -13.86 -1.93
CA PHE A 103 2.48 -14.90 -2.66
C PHE A 103 2.34 -14.71 -4.17
N GLY A 104 3.34 -15.18 -4.92
CA GLY A 104 3.39 -15.05 -6.36
C GLY A 104 4.51 -15.89 -6.95
N TRP A 105 5.00 -15.47 -8.12
CA TRP A 105 5.87 -16.30 -8.98
C TRP A 105 7.14 -16.78 -8.29
N ILE A 106 7.77 -15.93 -7.48
CA ILE A 106 9.08 -16.21 -6.87
C ILE A 106 9.00 -16.61 -5.39
N THR A 107 7.81 -16.83 -4.85
CA THR A 107 7.63 -17.23 -3.43
C THR A 107 8.22 -18.61 -3.12
N ARG A 108 8.27 -19.53 -4.10
CA ARG A 108 8.78 -20.90 -3.93
C ARG A 108 10.29 -21.06 -4.15
N LYS A 109 10.97 -19.98 -4.53
CA LYS A 109 12.42 -20.00 -4.79
C LYS A 109 13.19 -19.91 -3.50
#